data_AF-K1UD45-F1
#
_entry.id   AF-K1UD45-F1
#
_cell.length_a   1.000
_cell.length_b   1.000
_cell.length_c   1.000
_cell.angle_alpha   90.00
_cell.angle_beta   90.00
_cell.angle_gamma   90.00
#
_symmetry.space_group_name_H-M   'P 1'
#
loop_
_entity.id
_entity.type
_entity.pdbx_description
1 polymer ?
#
loop_
_entity_poly.entity_id
_entity_poly.type
_entity_poly.pdbx_seq_one_letter_code
_entity_poly.pdbx_strand_id
1 'polypeptide(L)'
;DNDREIIKLINDKQAIILVNKSDMDTVINIDELKKDSNRDVILFSAKNGEGMDQLEEEIRNMFYSGKVTYNDQVYITNARHKEALENALESLKQVKNSVDAGMPEDFYSIDLMDAYTDLGLIIGESVEDDLVNEIFSKFCMGK
;
A
#
# COMPACT_ATOMS: atom_id res chain seq x y z
N ASP A 1 -33.00 -3.76 -15.31
CA ASP A 1 -31.93 -4.21 -16.22
C ASP A 1 -30.57 -3.58 -15.91
N ASN A 2 -30.44 -2.25 -15.85
CA ASN A 2 -29.15 -1.58 -15.62
C ASN A 2 -28.49 -1.93 -14.27
N ASP A 3 -29.27 -2.01 -13.17
CA ASP A 3 -28.71 -2.31 -11.84
C ASP A 3 -28.14 -3.73 -11.73
N ARG A 4 -28.75 -4.70 -12.42
CA ARG A 4 -28.27 -6.08 -12.46
C ARG A 4 -26.95 -6.22 -13.23
N GLU A 5 -26.70 -5.36 -14.22
CA GLU A 5 -25.40 -5.30 -14.91
C GLU A 5 -24.31 -4.72 -14.00
N ILE A 6 -24.63 -3.67 -13.24
CA ILE A 6 -23.71 -3.10 -12.25
C ILE A 6 -23.35 -4.13 -11.18
N ILE A 7 -24.33 -4.87 -10.67
CA ILE A 7 -24.09 -5.95 -9.68
C ILE A 7 -23.10 -6.99 -10.22
N LYS A 8 -23.20 -7.37 -11.50
CA LYS A 8 -22.24 -8.28 -12.13
C LYS A 8 -20.83 -7.69 -12.24
N LEU A 9 -20.71 -6.39 -12.53
CA LEU A 9 -19.43 -5.69 -12.67
C LEU A 9 -18.68 -5.47 -11.34
N ILE A 10 -19.40 -5.54 -10.21
CA ILE A 10 -18.82 -5.30 -8.89
C ILE A 10 -18.60 -6.58 -8.09
N ASN A 11 -18.89 -7.76 -8.64
CA ASN A 11 -18.83 -9.05 -7.93
C ASN A 11 -17.44 -9.37 -7.35
N ASP A 12 -16.38 -8.97 -8.05
CA ASP A 12 -14.97 -9.18 -7.68
C ASP A 12 -14.35 -8.01 -6.89
N LYS A 13 -15.12 -6.93 -6.66
CA LYS A 13 -14.65 -5.73 -5.96
C LYS A 13 -15.24 -5.63 -4.56
N GLN A 14 -14.50 -4.99 -3.65
CA GLN A 14 -15.06 -4.51 -2.40
C GLN A 14 -16.08 -3.40 -2.69
N ALA A 15 -17.37 -3.64 -2.40
CA ALA A 15 -18.42 -2.64 -2.59
C ALA A 15 -19.54 -2.80 -1.56
N ILE A 16 -20.16 -1.67 -1.21
CA ILE A 16 -21.32 -1.58 -0.33
C ILE A 16 -22.52 -1.21 -1.18
N ILE A 17 -23.66 -1.87 -0.97
CA ILE A 17 -24.90 -1.59 -1.71
C ILE A 17 -25.79 -0.70 -0.85
N LEU A 18 -26.07 0.49 -1.38
CA LEU A 18 -26.94 1.48 -0.76
C LEU A 18 -28.26 1.58 -1.53
N VAL A 19 -29.37 1.26 -0.86
CA VAL A 19 -30.71 1.52 -1.40
C VAL A 19 -31.15 2.88 -0.88
N ASN A 20 -30.96 3.90 -1.71
CA ASN A 20 -31.31 5.27 -1.38
C ASN A 20 -32.84 5.52 -1.45
N LYS A 21 -33.31 6.56 -0.76
CA LYS A 21 -34.73 6.99 -0.63
C LYS A 21 -35.59 6.04 0.22
N SER A 22 -35.02 5.48 1.28
CA SER A 22 -35.77 4.67 2.27
C SER A 22 -36.88 5.45 2.99
N ASP A 23 -36.91 6.77 2.88
CA ASP A 23 -37.98 7.65 3.37
C ASP A 23 -39.29 7.57 2.56
N MET A 24 -39.27 6.87 1.42
CA MET A 24 -40.45 6.59 0.60
C MET A 24 -40.76 5.08 0.60
N ASP A 25 -41.97 4.72 0.16
CA ASP A 25 -42.32 3.32 -0.06
C ASP A 25 -41.29 2.67 -1.00
N THR A 26 -40.50 1.77 -0.43
CA THR A 26 -39.42 1.10 -1.16
C THR A 26 -40.04 0.06 -2.09
N VAL A 27 -40.02 0.34 -3.40
CA VAL A 27 -40.58 -0.54 -4.44
C VAL A 27 -39.64 -1.71 -4.77
N ILE A 28 -38.41 -1.68 -4.21
CA ILE A 28 -37.35 -2.63 -4.50
C ILE A 28 -37.37 -3.78 -3.49
N ASN A 29 -37.28 -5.01 -3.98
CA ASN A 29 -37.17 -6.19 -3.13
C ASN A 29 -35.74 -6.35 -2.60
N ILE A 30 -35.55 -6.01 -1.32
CA ILE A 30 -34.24 -6.07 -0.64
C ILE A 30 -33.70 -7.50 -0.60
N ASP A 31 -34.56 -8.51 -0.39
CA ASP A 31 -34.15 -9.91 -0.28
C ASP A 31 -33.65 -10.45 -1.62
N GLU A 32 -34.22 -9.98 -2.73
CA GLU A 32 -33.76 -10.32 -4.08
C GLU A 32 -32.39 -9.71 -4.36
N LEU A 33 -32.20 -8.43 -4.00
CA LEU A 33 -30.91 -7.75 -4.12
C LEU A 33 -29.80 -8.39 -3.30
N LYS A 34 -30.09 -8.78 -2.06
CA LYS A 34 -29.13 -9.50 -1.20
C LYS A 34 -28.72 -10.83 -1.82
N LYS A 35 -29.66 -11.57 -2.43
CA LYS A 35 -29.39 -12.83 -3.13
C LYS A 35 -28.56 -12.62 -4.40
N ASP A 36 -28.92 -11.63 -5.22
CA ASP A 36 -28.26 -11.37 -6.51
C ASP A 36 -26.82 -10.87 -6.33
N SER A 37 -26.58 -10.08 -5.28
CA SER A 37 -25.26 -9.49 -5.00
C SER A 37 -24.41 -10.28 -3.99
N ASN A 38 -25.01 -11.22 -3.27
CA ASN A 38 -24.39 -11.94 -2.14
C ASN A 38 -23.74 -10.99 -1.12
N ARG A 39 -24.37 -9.83 -0.87
CA ARG A 39 -23.87 -8.76 0.00
C ARG A 39 -25.00 -8.19 0.84
N ASP A 40 -24.61 -7.61 1.97
CA ASP A 40 -25.52 -6.81 2.76
C ASP A 40 -25.89 -5.51 2.04
N VAL A 41 -27.12 -5.09 2.29
CA VAL A 41 -27.75 -3.93 1.68
C VAL A 41 -28.15 -2.99 2.79
N ILE A 42 -27.71 -1.74 2.70
CA ILE A 42 -28.02 -0.69 3.66
C ILE A 42 -29.13 0.17 3.08
N LEU A 43 -30.21 0.32 3.84
CA LEU A 43 -31.26 1.29 3.53
C LEU A 43 -30.76 2.68 3.92
N PHE A 44 -30.81 3.61 2.96
CA PHE A 44 -30.25 4.93 3.13
C PHE A 44 -31.27 6.00 2.72
N SER A 45 -31.40 7.05 3.52
CA SER A 45 -32.08 8.28 3.09
C SER A 45 -31.07 9.40 3.09
N ALA A 46 -30.58 9.77 1.90
CA ALA A 46 -29.70 10.93 1.74
C ALA A 46 -30.34 12.24 2.23
N LYS A 47 -31.67 12.30 2.27
CA LYS A 47 -32.43 13.47 2.69
C LYS A 47 -32.50 13.60 4.21
N ASN A 48 -32.75 12.48 4.91
CA ASN A 48 -32.96 12.47 6.36
C ASN A 48 -31.69 12.08 7.12
N GLY A 49 -30.65 11.57 6.44
CA GLY A 49 -29.44 11.02 7.06
C GLY A 49 -29.62 9.61 7.64
N GLU A 50 -30.77 8.97 7.40
CA GLU A 50 -31.03 7.61 7.88
C GLU A 50 -30.10 6.60 7.18
N GLY A 51 -29.57 5.64 7.95
CA GLY A 51 -28.61 4.66 7.45
C GLY A 51 -27.15 5.12 7.41
N MET A 52 -26.86 6.37 7.81
CA MET A 52 -25.48 6.89 7.87
C MET A 52 -24.62 6.12 8.88
N ASP A 53 -25.13 5.88 10.10
CA ASP A 53 -24.40 5.13 11.13
C ASP A 53 -24.03 3.71 10.67
N GLN A 54 -24.96 3.05 9.97
CA GLN A 54 -24.75 1.71 9.42
C GLN A 54 -23.71 1.71 8.29
N LEU A 55 -23.72 2.75 7.45
CA LEU A 55 -22.71 2.93 6.41
C LEU A 55 -21.32 3.18 7.01
N GLU A 56 -21.21 4.02 8.04
CA GLU A 56 -19.96 4.27 8.73
C GLU A 56 -19.41 2.99 9.38
N GLU A 57 -20.27 2.20 10.02
CA GLU A 57 -19.90 0.92 10.63
C GLU A 57 -19.42 -0.08 9.58
N GLU A 58 -20.10 -0.20 8.43
CA GLU A 58 -19.66 -1.10 7.37
C GLU A 58 -18.36 -0.66 6.71
N ILE A 59 -18.17 0.63 6.43
CA ILE A 59 -16.89 1.14 5.92
C ILE A 59 -15.77 0.82 6.92
N ARG A 60 -16.04 1.02 8.20
CA ARG A 60 -15.10 0.71 9.29
C ARG A 60 -14.76 -0.78 9.34
N ASN A 61 -15.77 -1.65 9.24
CA ASN A 61 -15.59 -3.10 9.21
C ASN A 61 -14.81 -3.56 7.97
N MET A 62 -15.08 -2.99 6.80
CA MET A 62 -14.32 -3.27 5.57
C MET A 62 -12.86 -2.84 5.69
N PHE A 63 -12.60 -1.71 6.36
CA PHE A 63 -11.24 -1.23 6.59
C PHE A 63 -10.49 -2.11 7.60
N TYR A 64 -11.15 -2.54 8.69
CA TYR A 64 -10.52 -3.35 9.73
C TYR A 64 -10.41 -4.84 9.39
N SER A 65 -11.39 -5.41 8.70
CA SER A 65 -11.36 -6.81 8.23
C SER A 65 -10.27 -7.08 7.18
N GLY A 66 -9.72 -6.03 6.57
CA GLY A 66 -8.66 -6.08 5.56
C GLY A 66 -7.22 -6.20 6.06
N LYS A 67 -6.98 -6.46 7.36
CA LYS A 67 -5.65 -6.44 8.04
C LYS A 67 -5.22 -5.04 8.52
N VAL A 68 -5.98 -4.41 9.40
CA VAL A 68 -5.31 -3.53 10.37
C VAL A 68 -4.85 -4.41 11.52
N THR A 69 -3.77 -5.16 11.28
CA THR A 69 -2.81 -5.33 12.36
C THR A 69 -2.44 -3.91 12.75
N TYR A 70 -2.81 -3.51 13.96
CA TYR A 70 -2.12 -2.46 14.71
C TYR A 70 -0.68 -2.95 14.93
N ASN A 71 0.06 -3.06 13.83
CA ASN A 71 1.49 -3.26 13.83
C ASN A 71 2.04 -1.88 13.53
N ASP A 72 3.17 -1.60 14.14
CA ASP A 72 4.07 -0.49 13.88
C ASP A 72 4.60 -0.52 12.42
N GLN A 73 3.70 -0.62 11.44
CA GLN A 73 4.01 -0.48 10.03
C GLN A 73 4.30 1.00 9.83
N VAL A 74 5.59 1.31 9.71
CA VAL A 74 6.07 2.55 9.13
C VAL A 74 5.38 2.69 7.77
N TYR A 75 4.31 3.47 7.71
CA TYR A 75 3.60 3.74 6.47
C TYR A 75 4.53 4.61 5.63
N ILE A 76 5.13 4.01 4.60
CA ILE A 76 5.87 4.75 3.58
C ILE A 76 4.80 5.42 2.68
N THR A 77 4.32 6.58 3.12
CA THR A 77 3.28 7.36 2.41
C THR A 77 3.84 8.20 1.28
N ASN A 78 5.15 8.45 1.29
CA ASN A 78 5.83 9.23 0.27
C ASN A 78 6.38 8.31 -0.83
N ALA A 79 5.88 8.50 -2.06
CA ALA A 79 6.32 7.73 -3.23
C ALA A 79 7.85 7.79 -3.45
N ARG A 80 8.47 8.93 -3.14
CA ARG A 80 9.93 9.12 -3.21
C ARG A 80 10.69 8.24 -2.21
N HIS A 81 10.16 8.11 -0.99
CA HIS A 81 10.77 7.25 0.02
C HIS A 81 10.61 5.78 -0.31
N LYS A 82 9.47 5.41 -0.91
CA LYS A 82 9.24 4.05 -1.41
C LYS A 82 10.25 3.70 -2.50
N GLU A 83 10.38 4.56 -3.50
CA GLU A 83 11.32 4.38 -4.61
C GLU A 83 12.76 4.25 -4.11
N ALA A 84 13.21 5.15 -3.22
CA ALA A 84 14.53 5.06 -2.61
C ALA A 84 14.77 3.74 -1.85
N LEU A 85 13.78 3.23 -1.11
CA LEU A 85 13.90 1.94 -0.43
C LEU A 85 13.91 0.76 -1.40
N GLU A 86 13.14 0.82 -2.49
CA GLU A 86 13.12 -0.22 -3.53
C GLU A 86 14.48 -0.28 -4.24
N ASN A 87 15.05 0.86 -4.61
CA ASN A 87 16.37 0.96 -5.23
C ASN A 87 17.48 0.47 -4.28
N ALA A 88 17.48 0.92 -3.03
CA ALA A 88 18.46 0.47 -2.05
C ALA A 88 18.43 -1.05 -1.84
N LEU A 89 17.22 -1.65 -1.82
CA LEU A 89 17.06 -3.09 -1.73
C LEU A 89 17.62 -3.82 -2.96
N GLU A 90 17.46 -3.25 -4.15
CA GLU A 90 18.00 -3.83 -5.38
C GLU A 90 19.53 -3.81 -5.38
N SER A 91 20.14 -2.67 -5.04
CA SER A 91 21.60 -2.54 -4.95
C SER A 91 22.19 -3.48 -3.89
N LEU A 92 21.56 -3.62 -2.72
CA LEU A 92 21.99 -4.60 -1.70
C LEU A 92 21.87 -6.05 -2.18
N LYS A 93 20.92 -6.39 -3.04
CA LYS A 93 20.86 -7.72 -3.66
C LYS A 93 22.04 -7.93 -4.61
N GLN A 94 22.46 -6.91 -5.36
CA GLN A 94 23.66 -7.00 -6.21
C GLN A 94 24.92 -7.18 -5.37
N VAL A 95 25.07 -6.42 -4.28
CA VAL A 95 26.16 -6.62 -3.31
C VAL A 95 26.19 -8.08 -2.84
N LYS A 96 25.05 -8.61 -2.40
CA LYS A 96 24.95 -9.99 -1.94
C LYS A 96 25.36 -10.99 -3.03
N ASN A 97 24.86 -10.82 -4.25
CA ASN A 97 25.19 -11.70 -5.37
C ASN A 97 26.69 -11.67 -5.69
N SER A 98 27.31 -10.49 -5.68
CA SER A 98 28.74 -10.29 -5.93
C SER A 98 29.61 -10.91 -4.83
N VAL A 99 29.20 -10.79 -3.57
CA VAL A 99 29.85 -11.46 -2.42
C VAL A 99 29.72 -12.98 -2.53
N ASP A 100 28.51 -13.48 -2.83
CA ASP A 100 28.25 -14.92 -3.00
C ASP A 100 29.04 -15.50 -4.19
N ALA A 101 29.30 -14.69 -5.22
CA ALA A 101 30.14 -15.03 -6.37
C ALA A 101 31.66 -14.93 -6.09
N GLY A 102 32.06 -14.52 -4.88
CA GLY A 102 33.47 -14.39 -4.49
C GLY A 102 34.19 -13.26 -5.23
N MET A 103 33.47 -12.22 -5.69
CA MET A 103 34.08 -11.07 -6.33
C MET A 103 34.93 -10.26 -5.33
N PRO A 104 36.01 -9.60 -5.79
CA PRO A 104 36.76 -8.68 -4.95
C PRO A 104 35.89 -7.52 -4.44
N GLU A 105 36.27 -6.95 -3.30
CA GLU A 105 35.56 -5.83 -2.64
C GLU A 105 35.27 -4.65 -3.57
N ASP A 106 36.21 -4.33 -4.47
CA ASP A 106 36.08 -3.24 -5.42
C ASP A 106 34.85 -3.38 -6.33
N PHE A 107 34.39 -4.61 -6.59
CA PHE A 107 33.27 -4.89 -7.50
C PHE A 107 31.91 -4.64 -6.87
N TYR A 108 31.74 -4.89 -5.57
CA TYR A 108 30.47 -4.66 -4.89
C TYR A 108 30.43 -3.37 -4.07
N SER A 109 31.54 -2.66 -3.96
CA SER A 109 31.60 -1.35 -3.28
C SER A 109 30.75 -0.30 -3.98
N ILE A 110 30.61 -0.38 -5.31
CA ILE A 110 29.76 0.53 -6.10
C ILE A 110 28.29 0.31 -5.74
N ASP A 111 27.80 -0.94 -5.80
CA ASP A 111 26.42 -1.26 -5.44
C ASP A 111 26.11 -0.93 -3.97
N LEU A 112 27.10 -1.07 -3.08
CA LEU A 112 26.95 -0.70 -1.68
C LEU A 112 26.79 0.82 -1.51
N MET A 113 27.50 1.60 -2.32
CA MET A 113 27.43 3.05 -2.32
C MET A 113 26.09 3.56 -2.87
N ASP A 114 25.58 2.92 -3.92
CA ASP A 114 24.25 3.21 -4.46
C ASP A 114 23.17 2.96 -3.40
N ALA A 115 23.22 1.81 -2.72
CA ALA A 115 22.28 1.49 -1.64
C ALA A 115 22.30 2.53 -0.51
N TYR A 116 23.51 2.96 -0.11
CA TYR A 116 23.66 3.96 0.93
C TYR A 116 23.11 5.33 0.50
N THR A 117 23.39 5.74 -0.73
CA THR A 117 22.94 7.03 -1.29
C THR A 117 21.42 7.11 -1.33
N ASP A 118 20.75 6.06 -1.80
CA ASP A 118 19.30 5.97 -1.81
C ASP A 118 18.70 6.06 -0.39
N LEU A 119 19.31 5.41 0.59
CA LEU A 119 18.90 5.55 2.00
C LEU A 119 19.12 6.97 2.53
N GLY A 120 20.20 7.64 2.13
CA GLY A 120 20.47 9.04 2.47
C GLY A 120 19.40 10.01 1.94
N LEU A 121 18.85 9.76 0.75
CA LEU A 121 17.75 10.56 0.17
C LEU A 121 16.49 10.54 1.06
N ILE A 122 16.29 9.48 1.83
CA ILE A 122 15.15 9.36 2.76
C ILE A 122 15.30 10.34 3.92
N ILE A 123 16.52 10.46 4.46
CA ILE A 123 16.88 11.33 5.60
C ILE A 123 17.09 12.78 5.15
N GLY A 124 17.30 13.01 3.84
CA GLY A 124 17.54 14.34 3.26
C GLY A 124 19.01 14.75 3.30
N GLU A 125 19.91 13.79 3.48
CA GLU A 125 21.35 14.00 3.42
C GLU A 125 21.82 13.81 1.96
N SER A 126 22.56 14.79 1.43
CA SER A 126 23.32 14.63 0.19
C SER A 126 24.64 13.98 0.55
N VAL A 127 24.72 12.65 0.48
CA VAL A 127 25.81 11.88 1.12
C VAL A 127 27.02 11.60 0.21
N GLU A 128 27.17 12.29 -0.93
CA GLU A 128 28.18 11.89 -1.92
C GLU A 128 29.63 12.01 -1.40
N ASP A 129 30.02 13.13 -0.77
CA ASP A 129 31.44 13.39 -0.48
C ASP A 129 31.94 12.76 0.84
N ASP A 130 31.14 12.73 1.89
CA ASP A 130 31.54 12.19 3.19
C ASP A 130 31.58 10.64 3.19
N LEU A 131 30.79 10.02 2.32
CA LEU A 131 30.62 8.56 2.23
C LEU A 131 31.80 7.84 1.59
N VAL A 132 32.29 8.38 0.46
CA VAL A 132 33.50 7.89 -0.23
C VAL A 132 34.63 7.79 0.80
N ASN A 133 34.83 8.86 1.58
CA ASN A 133 35.89 8.93 2.56
C ASN A 133 35.72 7.92 3.71
N GLU A 134 34.51 7.73 4.25
CA GLU A 134 34.25 6.74 5.32
C GLU A 134 34.48 5.29 4.87
N ILE A 135 34.04 4.92 3.66
CA ILE A 135 34.28 3.59 3.08
C ILE A 135 35.77 3.40 2.86
N PHE A 136 36.42 4.25 2.06
CA PHE A 136 37.85 4.11 1.75
C PHE A 136 38.78 4.29 2.96
N SER A 137 38.34 4.92 4.05
CA SER A 137 39.12 5.00 5.28
C SER A 137 39.11 3.71 6.11
N LYS A 138 38.05 2.90 5.98
CA LYS A 138 37.89 1.63 6.72
C LYS A 138 38.34 0.42 5.92
N PHE A 139 38.34 0.50 4.59
CA PHE A 139 39.02 -0.47 3.74
C PHE A 139 40.48 -0.07 3.63
N CYS A 140 41.40 -0.87 4.19
CA CYS A 140 42.82 -0.62 4.03
C CYS A 140 43.14 -0.47 2.55
N MET A 141 43.39 0.76 2.08
CA MET A 141 44.09 0.98 0.83
C MET A 141 45.42 0.25 0.95
N GLY A 142 45.47 -0.92 0.32
CA GLY A 142 46.65 -1.75 0.26
C GLY A 142 47.82 -0.91 -0.19
N LYS A 143 48.92 -1.03 0.54
CA LYS A 143 50.24 -0.71 0.03
C LYS A 143 50.55 -1.59 -1.18
#